data_AF-A0A943B5E4-F1
#
_entry.id   AF-A0A943B5E4-F1
#
_cell.length_a   1.000
_cell.length_b   1.000
_cell.length_c   1.000
_cell.angle_alpha   90.00
_cell.angle_beta   90.00
_cell.angle_gamma   90.00
#
_symmetry.space_group_name_H-M   'P 1'
#
loop_
_entity.id
_entity.type
_entity.pdbx_description
1 polymer ?
#
loop_
_entity_poly.entity_id
_entity_poly.type
_entity_poly.pdbx_seq_one_letter_code
_entity_poly.pdbx_strand_id
1 'polypeptide(L)'
;MYVAGAFSGDVSANYFADNKAGNHGGGLYVGGDFTGSLADYAFFIRNSAGYQTGVGIYLDNGGIVGTAFARNSALQGGGGAVYAGSVRNGIANVDFSENVAGLRGGGVYLGADGLSGGLVDSRFFSNQAGADSGGLYAGRDIAGGISGTDTTIKNGFFLNNYAEGKGGVFYIGTGGGSVSLTADADQRTSFLANADGTKLVLNNSFYIDSGLF
;
A
#
# COMPACT_ATOMS: atom_id res chain seq x y z
N MET A 1 19.00 0.37 2.21
CA MET A 1 19.60 1.49 1.44
C MET A 1 19.06 2.81 1.98
N TYR A 2 19.93 3.82 2.15
CA TYR A 2 19.53 5.13 2.65
C TYR A 2 19.93 6.20 1.65
N VAL A 3 18.97 7.02 1.22
CA VAL A 3 19.18 8.20 0.38
C VAL A 3 18.62 9.41 1.12
N ALA A 4 19.49 10.37 1.47
CA ALA A 4 19.12 11.53 2.28
C ALA A 4 18.24 12.56 1.55
N GLY A 5 18.29 12.58 0.21
CA GLY A 5 17.57 13.53 -0.63
C GLY A 5 16.83 12.83 -1.77
N ALA A 6 16.63 13.55 -2.87
CA ALA A 6 15.99 12.98 -4.05
C ALA A 6 16.84 11.87 -4.67
N PHE A 7 16.18 10.86 -5.23
CA PHE A 7 16.78 9.77 -5.98
C PHE A 7 16.14 9.69 -7.37
N SER A 8 16.95 9.52 -8.40
CA SER A 8 16.49 9.31 -9.77
C SER A 8 17.14 8.07 -10.35
N GLY A 9 16.33 7.17 -10.89
CA GLY A 9 16.76 5.87 -11.40
C GLY A 9 15.94 4.71 -10.83
N ASP A 10 16.06 3.53 -11.42
CA ASP A 10 15.31 2.36 -10.98
C ASP A 10 16.07 1.59 -9.89
N VAL A 11 15.31 1.04 -8.95
CA VAL A 11 15.82 0.06 -7.97
C VAL A 11 15.34 -1.32 -8.41
N SER A 12 16.21 -2.07 -9.07
CA SER A 12 15.89 -3.37 -9.66
C SER A 12 16.78 -4.50 -9.17
N ALA A 13 16.28 -5.73 -9.19
CA ALA A 13 17.02 -6.95 -8.84
C ALA A 13 17.73 -6.92 -7.46
N ASN A 14 17.13 -6.27 -6.47
CA ASN A 14 17.69 -6.13 -5.13
C ASN A 14 16.96 -7.01 -4.11
N TYR A 15 17.67 -7.44 -3.07
CA TYR A 15 17.12 -8.21 -1.95
C TYR A 15 17.43 -7.51 -0.62
N PHE A 16 16.46 -6.78 -0.08
CA PHE A 16 16.55 -6.11 1.22
C PHE A 16 15.83 -6.94 2.28
N ALA A 17 16.60 -7.65 3.12
CA ALA A 17 16.01 -8.49 4.15
C ALA A 17 16.57 -8.28 5.55
N ASP A 18 15.71 -8.51 6.55
CA ASP A 18 16.05 -8.52 7.97
C ASP A 18 16.68 -7.21 8.48
N ASN A 19 16.44 -6.11 7.77
CA ASN A 19 16.98 -4.81 8.16
C ASN A 19 16.09 -4.16 9.23
N LYS A 20 16.73 -3.44 10.16
CA LYS A 20 16.04 -2.74 11.25
C LYS A 20 16.46 -1.28 11.30
N ALA A 21 15.49 -0.39 11.16
CA ALA A 21 15.68 1.05 11.35
C ALA A 21 15.03 1.53 12.66
N GLY A 22 15.65 2.52 13.31
CA GLY A 22 15.06 3.17 14.48
C GLY A 22 13.80 3.97 14.13
N ASN A 23 13.81 4.65 12.98
CA ASN A 23 12.75 5.57 12.57
C ASN A 23 11.97 5.09 11.34
N HIS A 24 12.59 5.11 10.15
CA HIS A 24 11.93 4.84 8.85
C HIS A 24 12.79 3.93 7.95
N GLY A 25 12.13 3.25 7.00
CA GLY A 25 12.77 2.63 5.85
C GLY A 25 13.77 1.54 6.22
N GLY A 26 13.31 0.51 6.92
CA GLY A 26 14.11 -0.66 7.28
C GLY A 26 14.86 -1.21 6.06
N GLY A 27 14.17 -1.44 4.94
CA GLY A 27 14.78 -1.87 3.68
C GLY A 27 15.39 -0.72 2.86
N LEU A 28 14.59 0.27 2.50
CA LEU A 28 14.96 1.45 1.70
C LEU A 28 14.30 2.72 2.26
N TYR A 29 15.10 3.78 2.34
CA TYR A 29 14.62 5.12 2.67
C TYR A 29 15.09 6.11 1.60
N VAL A 30 14.17 6.92 1.07
CA VAL A 30 14.48 8.09 0.24
C VAL A 30 13.85 9.33 0.88
N GLY A 31 14.69 10.28 1.31
CA GLY A 31 14.28 11.48 2.05
C GLY A 31 13.74 12.63 1.19
N GLY A 32 13.68 12.45 -0.13
CA GLY A 32 13.09 13.40 -1.06
C GLY A 32 12.35 12.69 -2.19
N ASP A 33 12.19 13.37 -3.33
CA ASP A 33 11.52 12.80 -4.49
C ASP A 33 12.22 11.55 -5.01
N PHE A 34 11.44 10.49 -5.25
CA PHE A 34 11.89 9.34 -6.00
C PHE A 34 11.31 9.39 -7.42
N THR A 35 12.20 9.60 -8.38
CA THR A 35 11.88 9.67 -9.81
C THR A 35 12.42 8.41 -10.49
N GLY A 36 11.61 7.36 -10.48
CA GLY A 36 11.96 6.04 -11.01
C GLY A 36 10.93 5.02 -10.57
N SER A 37 11.26 3.74 -10.75
CA SER A 37 10.45 2.64 -10.27
C SER A 37 11.26 1.70 -9.38
N LEU A 38 10.57 1.14 -8.39
CA LEU A 38 10.97 -0.17 -7.91
C LEU A 38 10.53 -1.14 -8.97
N ALA A 39 11.47 -1.89 -9.55
CA ALA A 39 11.22 -2.64 -10.76
C ALA A 39 11.91 -4.01 -10.68
N ASP A 40 11.52 -4.91 -11.58
CA ASP A 40 12.30 -6.09 -11.96
C ASP A 40 12.86 -6.89 -10.78
N TYR A 41 11.97 -7.52 -10.01
CA TYR A 41 12.32 -8.49 -8.98
C TYR A 41 13.12 -7.90 -7.79
N ALA A 42 12.73 -6.71 -7.33
CA ALA A 42 13.12 -6.24 -6.02
C ALA A 42 12.31 -6.96 -4.91
N PHE A 43 12.98 -7.32 -3.82
CA PHE A 43 12.38 -8.02 -2.68
C PHE A 43 12.68 -7.30 -1.38
N PHE A 44 11.65 -7.08 -0.58
CA PHE A 44 11.73 -6.46 0.75
C PHE A 44 11.11 -7.43 1.76
N ILE A 45 11.95 -8.11 2.54
CA ILE A 45 11.54 -9.26 3.34
C ILE A 45 11.92 -9.06 4.82
N ARG A 46 10.96 -9.17 5.75
CA ARG A 46 11.24 -9.11 7.21
C ARG A 46 11.99 -7.85 7.65
N ASN A 47 11.81 -6.73 6.96
CA ASN A 47 12.36 -5.47 7.46
C ASN A 47 11.50 -4.96 8.64
N SER A 48 12.07 -4.10 9.48
CA SER A 48 11.36 -3.47 10.61
C SER A 48 11.74 -1.99 10.78
N ALA A 49 10.76 -1.16 11.17
CA ALA A 49 10.97 0.25 11.53
C ALA A 49 10.24 0.57 12.85
N GLY A 50 10.91 1.28 13.75
CA GLY A 50 10.51 1.38 15.15
C GLY A 50 9.40 2.39 15.47
N TYR A 51 9.43 3.59 14.88
CA TYR A 51 8.72 4.73 15.49
C TYR A 51 7.67 5.42 14.63
N GLN A 52 7.81 5.52 13.31
CA GLN A 52 6.97 6.48 12.57
C GLN A 52 6.30 5.88 11.33
N THR A 53 7.01 5.32 10.34
CA THR A 53 6.37 4.89 9.07
C THR A 53 7.27 3.99 8.19
N GLY A 54 6.66 3.16 7.32
CA GLY A 54 7.26 2.60 6.10
C GLY A 54 8.48 1.70 6.28
N VAL A 55 8.29 0.38 6.16
CA VAL A 55 9.31 -0.56 6.66
C VAL A 55 10.12 -1.20 5.55
N GLY A 56 9.46 -1.56 4.45
CA GLY A 56 10.14 -1.83 3.20
C GLY A 56 10.68 -0.52 2.65
N ILE A 57 9.79 0.48 2.48
CA ILE A 57 10.08 1.67 1.68
C ILE A 57 9.40 2.93 2.22
N TYR A 58 10.13 4.06 2.22
CA TYR A 58 9.61 5.42 2.35
C TYR A 58 9.94 6.24 1.09
N LEU A 59 8.93 6.83 0.44
CA LEU A 59 9.07 7.67 -0.78
C LEU A 59 8.03 8.79 -0.78
N ASP A 60 8.35 9.96 -1.35
CA ASP A 60 7.32 10.97 -1.62
C ASP A 60 6.60 10.72 -2.96
N ASN A 61 7.27 10.11 -3.95
CA ASN A 61 6.79 9.89 -5.31
C ASN A 61 7.37 8.60 -5.95
N GLY A 62 6.83 8.12 -7.07
CA GLY A 62 7.39 7.01 -7.85
C GLY A 62 6.37 5.96 -8.31
N GLY A 63 6.86 4.94 -9.02
CA GLY A 63 6.10 3.73 -9.38
C GLY A 63 6.57 2.50 -8.60
N ILE A 64 5.66 1.56 -8.34
CA ILE A 64 5.99 0.28 -7.71
C ILE A 64 5.59 -0.84 -8.66
N VAL A 65 6.58 -1.49 -9.27
CA VAL A 65 6.37 -2.47 -10.33
C VAL A 65 7.18 -3.74 -10.06
N GLY A 66 6.58 -4.93 -10.27
CA GLY A 66 7.34 -6.18 -10.29
C GLY A 66 8.14 -6.47 -9.01
N THR A 67 7.60 -6.07 -7.85
CA THR A 67 8.29 -6.10 -6.55
C THR A 67 7.53 -6.98 -5.57
N ALA A 68 8.21 -7.56 -4.59
CA ALA A 68 7.57 -8.31 -3.51
C ALA A 68 7.94 -7.77 -2.12
N PHE A 69 6.93 -7.62 -1.27
CA PHE A 69 7.03 -7.19 0.11
C PHE A 69 6.43 -8.26 1.01
N ALA A 70 7.27 -8.93 1.80
CA ALA A 70 6.80 -9.97 2.70
C ALA A 70 7.24 -9.72 4.15
N ARG A 71 6.30 -9.86 5.08
CA ARG A 71 6.58 -9.87 6.54
C ARG A 71 7.29 -8.62 7.05
N ASN A 72 7.11 -7.47 6.40
CA ASN A 72 7.64 -6.21 6.89
C ASN A 72 6.74 -5.66 8.00
N SER A 73 7.32 -4.97 9.00
CA SER A 73 6.61 -4.61 10.23
C SER A 73 6.89 -3.20 10.76
N ALA A 74 5.85 -2.35 10.82
CA ALA A 74 5.84 -0.96 11.30
C ALA A 74 4.95 -0.85 12.54
N LEU A 75 5.40 -1.37 13.68
CA LEU A 75 4.52 -1.60 14.84
C LEU A 75 3.96 -0.32 15.50
N GLN A 76 4.56 0.84 15.26
CA GLN A 76 4.08 2.12 15.78
C GLN A 76 3.64 3.10 14.67
N GLY A 77 3.63 2.65 13.42
CA GLY A 77 3.47 3.49 12.24
C GLY A 77 2.47 2.98 11.22
N GLY A 78 2.37 3.69 10.10
CA GLY A 78 1.65 3.23 8.92
C GLY A 78 2.58 2.63 7.86
N GLY A 79 2.01 1.87 6.92
CA GLY A 79 2.73 1.33 5.76
C GLY A 79 3.64 0.16 6.14
N GLY A 80 3.03 -0.97 6.49
CA GLY A 80 3.76 -2.15 6.96
C GLY A 80 4.77 -2.66 5.93
N ALA A 81 4.49 -2.54 4.64
CA ALA A 81 5.48 -2.66 3.56
C ALA A 81 5.94 -1.31 3.02
N VAL A 82 4.99 -0.47 2.60
CA VAL A 82 5.28 0.78 1.90
C VAL A 82 4.57 1.92 2.60
N TYR A 83 5.30 2.99 2.86
CA TYR A 83 4.73 4.28 3.19
C TYR A 83 5.12 5.28 2.11
N ALA A 84 4.13 5.87 1.44
CA ALA A 84 4.38 6.88 0.43
C ALA A 84 3.56 8.14 0.66
N GLY A 85 4.13 9.31 0.37
CA GLY A 85 3.39 10.55 0.26
C GLY A 85 2.37 10.48 -0.88
N SER A 86 2.83 10.04 -2.05
CA SER A 86 2.03 9.71 -3.22
C SER A 86 2.68 8.60 -4.06
N VAL A 87 1.88 7.90 -4.87
CA VAL A 87 2.36 6.97 -5.92
C VAL A 87 1.74 7.38 -7.25
N ARG A 88 2.53 7.94 -8.17
CA ARG A 88 1.96 8.56 -9.38
C ARG A 88 1.88 7.63 -10.59
N ASN A 89 2.75 6.62 -10.66
CA ASN A 89 2.88 5.72 -11.80
C ASN A 89 2.21 4.35 -11.57
N GLY A 90 1.31 4.26 -10.60
CA GLY A 90 0.58 3.03 -10.27
C GLY A 90 1.38 2.03 -9.45
N ILE A 91 0.67 0.96 -9.08
CA ILE A 91 1.21 -0.25 -8.46
C ILE A 91 0.87 -1.40 -9.41
N ALA A 92 1.87 -2.08 -9.95
CA ALA A 92 1.66 -3.10 -10.97
C ALA A 92 2.51 -4.36 -10.75
N ASN A 93 1.93 -5.55 -10.84
CA ASN A 93 2.66 -6.81 -10.64
C ASN A 93 3.38 -6.89 -9.29
N VAL A 94 2.73 -6.43 -8.20
CA VAL A 94 3.34 -6.38 -6.87
C VAL A 94 2.67 -7.37 -5.93
N ASP A 95 3.45 -8.07 -5.11
CA ASP A 95 2.94 -8.92 -4.03
C ASP A 95 3.21 -8.30 -2.66
N PHE A 96 2.15 -8.03 -1.91
CA PHE A 96 2.19 -7.62 -0.51
C PHE A 96 1.66 -8.77 0.35
N SER A 97 2.55 -9.47 1.06
CA SER A 97 2.19 -10.60 1.91
C SER A 97 2.60 -10.44 3.37
N GLU A 98 1.66 -10.70 4.28
CA GLU A 98 1.93 -10.82 5.72
C GLU A 98 2.60 -9.57 6.33
N ASN A 99 2.38 -8.38 5.75
CA ASN A 99 2.96 -7.13 6.28
C ASN A 99 2.08 -6.56 7.39
N VAL A 100 2.69 -5.90 8.36
CA VAL A 100 2.03 -5.44 9.59
C VAL A 100 2.30 -3.96 9.83
N ALA A 101 1.24 -3.19 10.05
CA ALA A 101 1.31 -1.81 10.53
C ALA A 101 0.56 -1.68 11.86
N GLY A 102 1.13 -0.94 12.81
CA GLY A 102 0.45 -0.62 14.07
C GLY A 102 -0.69 0.38 13.90
N LEU A 103 -0.61 1.22 12.88
CA LEU A 103 -1.64 2.21 12.55
C LEU A 103 -2.37 1.82 11.27
N ARG A 104 -2.01 2.39 10.13
CA ARG A 104 -2.81 2.33 8.90
C ARG A 104 -2.03 1.71 7.75
N GLY A 105 -2.70 0.97 6.88
CA GLY A 105 -2.08 0.43 5.67
C GLY A 105 -1.09 -0.69 6.00
N GLY A 106 -1.61 -1.86 6.37
CA GLY A 106 -0.79 -3.03 6.70
C GLY A 106 0.16 -3.42 5.56
N GLY A 107 -0.30 -3.35 4.31
CA GLY A 107 0.56 -3.37 3.13
C GLY A 107 1.09 -1.97 2.82
N VAL A 108 0.20 -1.09 2.34
CA VAL A 108 0.57 0.21 1.79
C VAL A 108 -0.17 1.33 2.52
N TYR A 109 0.57 2.37 2.90
CA TYR A 109 0.01 3.63 3.32
C TYR A 109 0.32 4.71 2.29
N LEU A 110 -0.71 5.45 1.89
CA LEU A 110 -0.61 6.61 1.02
C LEU A 110 -1.05 7.88 1.76
N GLY A 111 -0.24 8.93 1.60
CA GLY A 111 -0.49 10.27 2.11
C GLY A 111 -1.60 11.01 1.37
N ALA A 112 -1.58 12.34 1.48
CA ALA A 112 -2.66 13.20 1.03
C ALA A 112 -2.89 13.21 -0.49
N ASP A 113 -1.87 12.86 -1.27
CA ASP A 113 -1.89 12.87 -2.73
C ASP A 113 -2.32 11.52 -3.34
N GLY A 114 -2.32 10.45 -2.52
CA GLY A 114 -2.88 9.15 -2.89
C GLY A 114 -2.10 8.37 -3.94
N LEU A 115 -2.87 7.62 -4.75
CA LEU A 115 -2.40 6.80 -5.88
C LEU A 115 -2.94 7.39 -7.18
N SER A 116 -2.12 7.44 -8.22
CA SER A 116 -2.54 7.59 -9.61
C SER A 116 -1.88 6.49 -10.45
N GLY A 117 -2.48 6.15 -11.59
CA GLY A 117 -1.95 5.11 -12.50
C GLY A 117 -2.47 3.69 -12.26
N GLY A 118 -3.35 3.46 -11.28
CA GLY A 118 -4.03 2.17 -11.09
C GLY A 118 -3.34 1.20 -10.14
N LEU A 119 -4.05 0.10 -9.84
CA LEU A 119 -3.55 -1.06 -9.11
C LEU A 119 -3.83 -2.32 -9.95
N VAL A 120 -2.81 -2.84 -10.60
CA VAL A 120 -2.96 -3.85 -11.65
C VAL A 120 -2.14 -5.09 -11.34
N ASP A 121 -2.70 -6.28 -11.60
CA ASP A 121 -2.02 -7.58 -11.48
C ASP A 121 -1.29 -7.77 -10.13
N SER A 122 -1.86 -7.22 -9.05
CA SER A 122 -1.19 -7.15 -7.74
C SER A 122 -1.93 -7.94 -6.68
N ARG A 123 -1.19 -8.47 -5.70
CA ARG A 123 -1.69 -9.31 -4.64
C ARG A 123 -1.53 -8.65 -3.28
N PHE A 124 -2.58 -8.72 -2.46
CA PHE A 124 -2.51 -8.42 -1.04
C PHE A 124 -3.00 -9.62 -0.25
N PHE A 125 -2.11 -10.22 0.53
CA PHE A 125 -2.39 -11.43 1.26
C PHE A 125 -2.01 -11.27 2.74
N SER A 126 -2.99 -11.47 3.63
CA SER A 126 -2.75 -11.53 5.08
C SER A 126 -2.04 -10.31 5.67
N ASN A 127 -2.21 -9.13 5.07
CA ASN A 127 -1.67 -7.89 5.62
C ASN A 127 -2.57 -7.36 6.75
N GLN A 128 -1.96 -6.74 7.76
CA GLN A 128 -2.63 -6.40 9.01
C GLN A 128 -2.36 -4.95 9.45
N ALA A 129 -3.39 -4.26 9.93
CA ALA A 129 -3.31 -2.92 10.47
C ALA A 129 -4.00 -2.80 11.84
N GLY A 130 -3.36 -2.14 12.80
CA GLY A 130 -3.95 -1.87 14.13
C GLY A 130 -5.02 -0.75 14.14
N ALA A 131 -5.18 -0.01 13.05
CA ALA A 131 -6.23 1.00 12.89
C ALA A 131 -7.03 0.77 11.60
N ASP A 132 -6.63 1.31 10.45
CA ASP A 132 -7.45 1.26 9.22
C ASP A 132 -6.68 0.63 8.06
N SER A 133 -7.37 -0.17 7.25
CA SER A 133 -6.86 -0.85 6.07
C SER A 133 -5.70 -1.82 6.30
N GLY A 134 -6.02 -3.12 6.33
CA GLY A 134 -5.00 -4.17 6.28
C GLY A 134 -4.20 -4.15 4.98
N GLY A 135 -4.84 -3.85 3.85
CA GLY A 135 -4.19 -3.78 2.54
C GLY A 135 -3.57 -2.40 2.25
N LEU A 136 -4.35 -1.51 1.64
CA LEU A 136 -3.95 -0.19 1.16
C LEU A 136 -4.83 0.92 1.75
N TYR A 137 -4.21 1.78 2.56
CA TYR A 137 -4.82 2.98 3.12
C TYR A 137 -4.56 4.20 2.22
N ALA A 138 -5.60 4.92 1.84
CA ALA A 138 -5.52 6.24 1.21
C ALA A 138 -6.36 7.26 1.99
N GLY A 139 -5.71 8.26 2.60
CA GLY A 139 -6.33 9.17 3.58
C GLY A 139 -7.19 10.31 3.00
N ARG A 140 -7.06 10.59 1.71
CA ARG A 140 -7.90 11.55 0.97
C ARG A 140 -8.37 10.87 -0.31
N ASP A 141 -7.99 11.42 -1.45
CA ASP A 141 -8.20 10.83 -2.76
C ASP A 141 -7.08 9.85 -3.10
N ILE A 142 -7.43 8.92 -3.97
CA ILE A 142 -6.54 8.41 -5.01
C ILE A 142 -6.64 9.48 -6.12
N ALA A 143 -5.86 10.57 -6.05
CA ALA A 143 -6.05 11.77 -6.88
C ALA A 143 -5.67 11.51 -8.36
N GLY A 144 -6.57 11.88 -9.27
CA GLY A 144 -6.89 11.12 -10.49
C GLY A 144 -8.31 10.52 -10.39
N GLY A 145 -8.81 10.45 -9.15
CA GLY A 145 -10.03 9.76 -8.78
C GLY A 145 -10.00 8.30 -9.24
N ILE A 146 -11.14 7.66 -9.06
CA ILE A 146 -11.70 6.94 -10.20
C ILE A 146 -12.71 7.88 -10.87
N SER A 147 -12.30 9.14 -11.02
CA SER A 147 -12.95 10.23 -11.74
C SER A 147 -11.89 11.31 -12.01
N GLY A 148 -11.19 11.17 -13.14
CA GLY A 148 -10.10 12.05 -13.57
C GLY A 148 -9.08 11.34 -14.47
N THR A 149 -8.84 10.05 -14.24
CA THR A 149 -8.33 9.00 -15.14
C THR A 149 -8.45 7.71 -14.33
N ASP A 150 -9.08 6.66 -14.86
CA ASP A 150 -9.51 5.50 -14.08
C ASP A 150 -8.38 4.86 -13.26
N THR A 151 -8.39 4.97 -11.92
CA THR A 151 -7.65 4.01 -11.09
C THR A 151 -8.32 2.65 -11.24
N THR A 152 -7.82 1.88 -12.17
CA THR A 152 -8.33 0.54 -12.46
C THR A 152 -7.74 -0.42 -11.42
N ILE A 153 -8.58 -1.06 -10.61
CA ILE A 153 -8.20 -2.28 -9.88
C ILE A 153 -8.47 -3.47 -10.79
N LYS A 154 -7.42 -4.04 -11.36
CA LYS A 154 -7.52 -5.15 -12.32
C LYS A 154 -6.66 -6.32 -11.88
N ASN A 155 -7.22 -7.53 -11.98
CA ASN A 155 -6.53 -8.79 -11.66
C ASN A 155 -5.92 -8.82 -10.26
N GLY A 156 -6.60 -8.17 -9.32
CA GLY A 156 -6.14 -8.09 -7.95
C GLY A 156 -6.59 -9.29 -7.13
N PHE A 157 -5.67 -9.92 -6.40
CA PHE A 157 -5.99 -10.99 -5.45
C PHE A 157 -5.88 -10.48 -4.03
N PHE A 158 -7.01 -10.31 -3.34
CA PHE A 158 -7.09 -9.77 -1.99
C PHE A 158 -7.67 -10.80 -1.04
N LEU A 159 -6.82 -11.38 -0.19
CA LEU A 159 -7.19 -12.46 0.71
C LEU A 159 -6.69 -12.21 2.14
N ASN A 160 -7.57 -12.40 3.13
CA ASN A 160 -7.25 -12.38 4.56
C ASN A 160 -6.60 -11.08 5.06
N ASN A 161 -6.82 -9.94 4.40
CA ASN A 161 -6.32 -8.66 4.89
C ASN A 161 -7.22 -8.12 6.00
N TYR A 162 -6.61 -7.55 7.04
CA TYR A 162 -7.29 -7.24 8.30
C TYR A 162 -6.91 -5.85 8.82
N ALA A 163 -7.90 -5.09 9.28
CA ALA A 163 -7.70 -3.91 10.12
C ALA A 163 -8.48 -4.04 11.43
N GLU A 164 -8.04 -3.46 12.55
CA GLU A 164 -8.89 -3.44 13.76
C GLU A 164 -10.10 -2.49 13.65
N GLY A 165 -9.95 -1.45 12.83
CA GLY A 165 -10.91 -0.39 12.52
C GLY A 165 -11.60 -0.61 11.18
N LYS A 166 -11.34 0.26 10.20
CA LYS A 166 -12.10 0.32 8.94
C LYS A 166 -11.34 -0.23 7.75
N GLY A 167 -12.06 -0.94 6.87
CA GLY A 167 -11.54 -1.50 5.62
C GLY A 167 -10.54 -2.64 5.85
N GLY A 168 -10.88 -3.87 5.49
CA GLY A 168 -9.95 -4.99 5.60
C GLY A 168 -8.87 -4.93 4.53
N VAL A 169 -9.23 -4.58 3.29
CA VAL A 169 -8.27 -4.35 2.20
C VAL A 169 -8.06 -2.87 1.95
N PHE A 170 -9.13 -2.12 1.75
CA PHE A 170 -9.04 -0.75 1.28
C PHE A 170 -9.76 0.21 2.23
N TYR A 171 -9.06 1.29 2.59
CA TYR A 171 -9.66 2.50 3.13
C TYR A 171 -9.43 3.64 2.16
N ILE A 172 -10.50 4.35 1.79
CA ILE A 172 -10.45 5.53 0.92
C ILE A 172 -11.18 6.67 1.63
N GLY A 173 -10.45 7.76 1.89
CA GLY A 173 -10.95 8.95 2.57
C GLY A 173 -11.77 9.89 1.68
N THR A 174 -12.20 11.02 2.25
CA THR A 174 -13.05 12.01 1.57
C THR A 174 -12.26 12.90 0.62
N GLY A 175 -12.79 13.10 -0.60
CA GLY A 175 -12.17 13.91 -1.66
C GLY A 175 -12.92 13.91 -3.00
N GLY A 176 -13.82 12.95 -3.22
CA GLY A 176 -14.82 12.99 -4.29
C GLY A 176 -14.60 12.03 -5.46
N GLY A 177 -13.61 11.13 -5.40
CA GLY A 177 -13.46 10.08 -6.39
C GLY A 177 -14.48 8.95 -6.26
N SER A 178 -14.98 8.43 -7.40
CA SER A 178 -15.60 7.09 -7.45
C SER A 178 -14.55 6.00 -7.21
N VAL A 179 -15.00 4.74 -7.02
CA VAL A 179 -14.17 3.54 -7.24
C VAL A 179 -14.78 2.69 -8.34
N SER A 180 -14.14 2.59 -9.50
CA SER A 180 -14.50 1.63 -10.54
C SER A 180 -13.72 0.33 -10.34
N LEU A 181 -14.42 -0.69 -9.87
CA LEU A 181 -13.99 -2.07 -10.01
C LEU A 181 -14.38 -2.52 -11.40
N THR A 182 -13.51 -2.30 -12.39
CA THR A 182 -13.72 -2.89 -13.70
C THR A 182 -13.47 -4.39 -13.56
N ALA A 183 -14.53 -5.18 -13.58
CA ALA A 183 -14.40 -6.62 -13.72
C ALA A 183 -13.57 -6.85 -14.99
N ASP A 184 -12.34 -7.37 -14.85
CA ASP A 184 -11.61 -7.84 -16.03
C ASP A 184 -12.51 -8.86 -16.74
N ALA A 185 -12.42 -8.96 -18.06
CA ALA A 185 -13.27 -9.87 -18.83
C ALA A 185 -13.24 -11.32 -18.30
N ASP A 186 -12.18 -11.66 -17.55
CA ASP A 186 -11.90 -12.97 -16.96
C ASP A 186 -12.29 -13.09 -15.46
N GLN A 187 -12.91 -12.08 -14.83
CA GLN A 187 -13.33 -12.09 -13.41
C GLN A 187 -12.22 -12.40 -12.38
N ARG A 188 -10.97 -12.08 -12.70
CA ARG A 188 -9.80 -12.45 -11.85
C ARG A 188 -9.61 -11.59 -10.60
N THR A 189 -10.32 -10.47 -10.46
CA THR A 189 -10.29 -9.67 -9.24
C THR A 189 -11.12 -10.35 -8.15
N SER A 190 -10.50 -10.71 -7.02
CA SER A 190 -11.18 -11.43 -5.94
C SER A 190 -10.94 -10.80 -4.57
N PHE A 191 -12.00 -10.74 -3.77
CA PHE A 191 -11.98 -10.29 -2.38
C PHE A 191 -12.50 -11.39 -1.48
N LEU A 192 -11.62 -12.02 -0.71
CA LEU A 192 -11.97 -13.14 0.15
C LEU A 192 -11.49 -12.93 1.58
N ALA A 193 -12.40 -13.10 2.55
CA ALA A 193 -12.10 -13.12 3.98
C ALA A 193 -11.29 -11.91 4.49
N ASN A 194 -11.48 -10.73 3.89
CA ASN A 194 -10.82 -9.49 4.30
C ASN A 194 -11.62 -8.76 5.39
N ALA A 195 -11.98 -9.46 6.45
CA ALA A 195 -12.81 -8.91 7.51
C ALA A 195 -12.57 -9.59 8.85
N ASP A 196 -12.77 -8.85 9.92
CA ASP A 196 -13.05 -9.43 11.23
C ASP A 196 -14.48 -10.00 11.24
N GLY A 197 -14.64 -11.31 11.47
CA GLY A 197 -15.94 -11.96 11.57
C GLY A 197 -16.86 -11.38 12.66
N THR A 198 -16.31 -10.58 13.58
CA THR A 198 -17.05 -9.88 14.64
C THR A 198 -17.36 -8.40 14.33
N LYS A 199 -16.81 -7.81 13.26
CA LYS A 199 -16.93 -6.38 12.91
C LYS A 199 -17.30 -6.13 11.43
N LEU A 200 -18.12 -7.01 10.85
CA LEU A 200 -18.51 -7.04 9.43
C LEU A 200 -19.16 -5.77 8.85
N VAL A 201 -19.52 -4.76 9.66
CA VAL A 201 -20.15 -3.52 9.14
C VAL A 201 -19.11 -2.45 8.79
N LEU A 202 -17.95 -2.44 9.46
CA LEU A 202 -16.90 -1.41 9.28
C LEU A 202 -15.64 -1.96 8.60
N ASN A 203 -15.40 -3.27 8.74
CA ASN A 203 -14.18 -3.94 8.32
C ASN A 203 -14.46 -4.94 7.20
N ASN A 204 -15.17 -4.52 6.16
CA ASN A 204 -15.28 -5.30 4.92
C ASN A 204 -14.09 -5.00 4.02
N SER A 205 -13.98 -5.72 2.90
CA SER A 205 -12.90 -5.49 1.92
C SER A 205 -12.72 -4.02 1.52
N PHE A 206 -13.78 -3.22 1.55
CA PHE A 206 -13.74 -1.79 1.25
C PHE A 206 -14.42 -0.96 2.33
N TYR A 207 -13.79 0.15 2.69
CA TYR A 207 -14.41 1.28 3.37
C TYR A 207 -14.16 2.55 2.57
N ILE A 208 -15.24 3.25 2.21
CA ILE A 208 -15.19 4.57 1.55
C ILE A 208 -15.82 5.56 2.51
N ASP A 209 -15.03 6.53 2.97
CA ASP A 209 -15.54 7.63 3.78
C ASP A 209 -16.21 8.66 2.85
N SER A 210 -17.53 8.73 2.88
CA SER A 210 -18.30 9.60 1.99
C SER A 210 -18.49 11.01 2.52
N GLY A 211 -17.99 11.35 3.72
CA GLY A 211 -17.97 12.71 4.26
C GLY A 211 -19.26 13.47 4.06
N LEU A 212 -20.28 13.18 4.86
CA LEU A 212 -21.42 14.09 4.94
C LEU A 212 -20.92 15.42 5.51
N PHE A 213 -20.93 16.45 4.68
CA PHE A 213 -20.92 17.84 5.13
C PHE A 213 -22.27 18.21 5.75
#